data_AF-A0A3B9KS97-F1
#
_entry.id   AF-A0A3B9KS97-F1
#
_cell.length_a   1.000
_cell.length_b   1.000
_cell.length_c   1.000
_cell.angle_alpha   90.00
_cell.angle_beta   90.00
_cell.angle_gamma   90.00
#
_symmetry.space_group_name_H-M   'P 1'
#
loop_
_entity.id
_entity.type
_entity.pdbx_description
1 polymer ?
#
loop_
_entity_poly.entity_id
_entity_poly.type
_entity_poly.pdbx_seq_one_letter_code
_entity_poly.pdbx_strand_id
1 'polypeptide(L)'
;MIIRATTQLHTLQDVRYHKKYHAGNGKPGQGNNCSGQKGKSVVIRVPAGTLVRDAVNHELIADLVEEGQEVVVARGGSGGWGNQHFASSVNRVPRHANPGTAGEFKKIQLELKVLADVGLVGFP
;
A
#
# COMPACT_ATOMS: atom_id res chain seq x y z
N MET A 1 0.69 0.06 -1.67
CA MET A 1 0.82 -0.59 -0.36
C MET A 1 -0.36 -1.51 -0.17
N ILE A 2 -0.09 -2.73 0.25
CA ILE A 2 -1.08 -3.80 0.35
C ILE A 2 -1.05 -4.32 1.78
N ILE A 3 -2.23 -4.60 2.35
CA ILE A 3 -2.35 -5.37 3.58
C ILE A 3 -2.89 -6.74 3.20
N ARG A 4 -2.27 -7.79 3.74
CA ARG A 4 -2.64 -9.18 3.49
C ARG A 4 -2.94 -9.88 4.81
N ALA A 5 -4.10 -10.53 4.90
CA ALA A 5 -4.42 -11.39 6.04
C ALA A 5 -3.63 -12.70 5.99
N THR A 6 -3.21 -13.17 7.14
CA THR A 6 -2.60 -14.48 7.33
C THR A 6 -2.96 -15.06 8.70
N THR A 7 -3.13 -16.37 8.74
CA THR A 7 -3.40 -17.24 9.89
C THR A 7 -2.12 -17.59 10.64
N GLN A 8 -0.95 -17.32 10.04
CA GLN A 8 0.36 -17.49 10.67
C GLN A 8 0.65 -16.44 11.75
N LEU A 9 -0.14 -15.35 11.80
CA LEU A 9 -0.02 -14.28 12.77
C LEU A 9 -1.26 -14.25 13.66
N HIS A 10 -1.04 -14.12 14.96
CA HIS A 10 -2.12 -14.07 15.97
C HIS A 10 -2.24 -12.71 16.65
N THR A 11 -1.27 -11.81 16.45
CA THR A 11 -1.27 -10.48 17.09
C THR A 11 -0.86 -9.38 16.10
N LEU A 12 -1.22 -8.13 16.42
CA LEU A 12 -0.81 -6.93 15.68
C LEU A 12 0.47 -6.30 16.26
N GLN A 13 1.22 -7.03 17.08
CA GLN A 13 2.37 -6.49 17.81
C GLN A 13 3.49 -6.01 16.86
N ASP A 14 3.74 -6.73 15.77
CA ASP A 14 4.75 -6.36 14.77
C ASP A 14 4.45 -4.99 14.13
N VAL A 15 3.19 -4.74 13.82
CA VAL A 15 2.74 -3.47 13.22
C VAL A 15 2.77 -2.33 14.23
N ARG A 16 2.63 -2.64 15.53
CA ARG A 16 2.76 -1.66 16.61
C ARG A 16 4.18 -1.11 16.74
N TYR A 17 5.19 -1.97 16.55
CA TYR A 17 6.60 -1.56 16.58
C TYR A 17 7.02 -0.85 15.29
N HIS A 18 6.54 -1.31 14.13
CA HIS A 18 6.81 -0.67 12.84
C HIS A 18 5.65 0.25 12.39
N LYS A 19 5.63 1.49 12.87
CA LYS A 19 4.52 2.43 12.59
C LYS A 19 4.54 3.08 11.20
N LYS A 20 5.66 3.02 10.47
CA LYS A 20 5.82 3.69 9.17
C LYS A 20 6.27 2.68 8.12
N TYR A 21 5.49 2.58 7.05
CA TYR A 21 5.81 1.77 5.89
C TYR A 21 5.93 2.69 4.68
N HIS A 22 6.93 2.44 3.84
CA HIS A 22 7.13 3.18 2.60
C HIS A 22 7.30 2.18 1.45
N ALA A 23 6.43 2.29 0.44
CA ALA A 23 6.63 1.54 -0.80
C ALA A 23 7.83 2.10 -1.56
N GLY A 24 8.45 1.28 -2.42
CA GLY A 24 9.54 1.73 -3.25
C GLY A 24 9.08 2.75 -4.28
N ASN A 25 9.90 3.77 -4.56
CA ASN A 25 9.64 4.74 -5.62
C ASN A 25 9.87 4.12 -7.00
N GLY A 26 9.13 4.62 -8.00
CA GLY A 26 9.46 4.37 -9.41
C GLY A 26 10.77 5.03 -9.80
N LYS A 27 11.42 4.51 -10.83
CA LYS A 27 12.62 5.12 -11.42
C LYS A 27 12.22 6.17 -12.48
N PRO A 28 13.04 7.21 -12.69
CA PRO A 28 12.82 8.13 -13.80
C PRO A 28 13.00 7.42 -15.15
N GLY A 29 12.36 7.95 -16.18
CA GLY A 29 12.70 7.61 -17.56
C GLY A 29 14.12 8.08 -17.92
N GLN A 30 14.67 7.51 -18.98
CA GLN A 30 15.99 7.84 -19.49
C GLN A 30 15.89 8.20 -20.99
N GLY A 31 17.01 8.66 -21.57
CA GLY A 31 17.12 8.87 -23.01
C GLY A 31 16.82 7.60 -23.82
N ASN A 32 16.78 7.71 -25.14
CA ASN A 32 16.49 6.60 -26.05
C ASN A 32 15.10 5.95 -25.83
N ASN A 33 14.10 6.75 -25.48
CA ASN A 33 12.72 6.30 -25.23
C ASN A 33 12.62 5.21 -24.15
N CYS A 34 13.51 5.22 -23.16
CA CYS A 34 13.51 4.26 -22.08
C CYS A 34 12.60 4.69 -20.93
N SER A 35 11.52 3.95 -20.71
CA SER A 35 10.63 4.14 -19.56
C SER A 35 11.26 3.65 -18.26
N GLY A 36 11.02 4.39 -17.17
CA GLY A 36 11.49 4.02 -15.84
C GLY A 36 10.77 2.81 -15.25
N GLN A 37 11.45 2.06 -14.39
CA GLN A 37 10.89 0.91 -13.70
C GLN A 37 9.84 1.32 -12.65
N LYS A 38 8.78 0.51 -12.49
CA LYS A 38 7.81 0.69 -11.40
C LYS A 38 8.44 0.43 -10.04
N GLY A 39 7.96 1.17 -9.03
CA GLY A 39 8.36 0.97 -7.64
C GLY A 39 7.87 -0.36 -7.08
N LYS A 40 8.59 -0.91 -6.09
CA LYS A 40 8.21 -2.15 -5.42
C LYS A 40 7.06 -1.92 -4.45
N SER A 41 6.02 -2.74 -4.54
CA SER A 41 4.95 -2.77 -3.54
C SER A 41 5.47 -3.30 -2.21
N VAL A 42 4.93 -2.76 -1.11
CA VAL A 42 5.11 -3.29 0.24
C VAL A 42 3.83 -3.99 0.65
N VAL A 43 3.97 -5.20 1.17
CA VAL A 43 2.89 -6.03 1.72
C VAL A 43 3.07 -6.08 3.23
N ILE A 44 2.07 -5.64 3.97
CA ILE A 44 2.01 -5.72 5.43
C ILE A 44 1.13 -6.92 5.77
N ARG A 45 1.69 -7.89 6.46
CA ARG A 45 0.93 -9.07 6.91
C ARG A 45 0.24 -8.75 8.24
N VAL A 46 -1.03 -9.13 8.35
CA VAL A 46 -1.84 -8.98 9.56
C VAL A 46 -2.57 -10.29 9.85
N PRO A 47 -2.96 -10.56 11.11
CA PRO A 47 -3.80 -11.70 11.45
C PRO A 47 -5.12 -11.70 10.65
N ALA A 48 -5.62 -12.88 10.30
CA ALA A 48 -6.99 -13.05 9.83
C ALA A 48 -7.99 -12.55 10.91
N GLY A 49 -9.06 -11.89 10.50
CA GLY A 49 -9.99 -11.18 11.39
C GLY A 49 -9.60 -9.73 11.70
N THR A 50 -8.68 -9.14 10.92
CA THR A 50 -8.27 -7.74 11.10
C THR A 50 -9.17 -6.79 10.32
N LEU A 51 -9.74 -5.82 11.02
CA LEU A 51 -10.41 -4.65 10.45
C LEU A 51 -9.39 -3.57 10.10
N VAL A 52 -9.52 -3.02 8.89
CA VAL A 52 -8.72 -1.89 8.40
C VAL A 52 -9.61 -0.66 8.30
N ARG A 53 -9.31 0.37 9.09
CA ARG A 53 -10.04 1.64 9.08
C ARG A 53 -9.12 2.81 8.73
N ASP A 54 -9.68 3.86 8.17
CA ASP A 54 -8.97 5.13 8.05
C ASP A 54 -8.90 5.80 9.44
N ALA A 55 -7.72 6.28 9.81
CA ALA A 55 -7.49 6.85 11.14
C ALA A 55 -8.05 8.28 11.30
N VAL A 56 -8.46 8.94 10.21
CA VAL A 56 -8.96 10.32 10.23
C VAL A 56 -10.47 10.36 10.33
N ASN A 57 -11.18 9.59 9.49
CA ASN A 57 -12.64 9.60 9.43
C ASN A 57 -13.29 8.32 10.01
N HIS A 58 -12.49 7.36 10.48
CA HIS A 58 -12.94 6.06 11.05
C HIS A 58 -13.74 5.16 10.09
N GLU A 59 -13.71 5.48 8.80
CA GLU A 59 -14.37 4.71 7.75
C GLU A 59 -13.75 3.32 7.64
N LEU A 60 -14.59 2.30 7.48
CA LEU A 60 -14.14 0.94 7.25
C LEU A 60 -13.66 0.79 5.81
N ILE A 61 -12.37 0.52 5.65
CA ILE A 61 -11.75 0.29 4.34
C ILE A 61 -11.91 -1.18 3.93
N ALA A 62 -11.66 -2.10 4.86
CA ALA A 62 -11.80 -3.53 4.62
C ALA A 62 -11.92 -4.33 5.93
N ASP A 63 -12.57 -5.49 5.84
CA ASP A 63 -12.54 -6.56 6.84
C ASP A 63 -11.81 -7.75 6.22
N LEU A 64 -10.64 -8.09 6.75
CA LEU A 64 -9.78 -9.16 6.24
C LEU A 64 -9.99 -10.42 7.07
N VAL A 65 -10.86 -11.31 6.61
CA VAL A 65 -11.33 -12.49 7.34
C VAL A 65 -10.62 -13.76 6.88
N GLU A 66 -10.29 -13.86 5.59
CA GLU A 66 -9.73 -15.09 5.00
C GLU A 66 -8.21 -15.03 4.81
N GLU A 67 -7.55 -16.20 4.84
CA GLU A 67 -6.13 -16.32 4.52
C GLU A 67 -5.83 -15.77 3.13
N GLY A 68 -4.80 -14.94 3.01
CA GLY A 68 -4.35 -14.39 1.74
C GLY A 68 -5.24 -13.27 1.19
N GLN A 69 -6.33 -12.90 1.86
CA GLN A 69 -7.16 -11.77 1.45
C GLN A 69 -6.34 -10.47 1.49
N GLU A 70 -6.45 -9.66 0.43
CA GLU A 70 -5.67 -8.44 0.25
C GLU A 70 -6.54 -7.19 0.09
N VAL A 71 -6.04 -6.07 0.61
CA VAL A 71 -6.58 -4.75 0.29
C VAL A 71 -5.46 -3.76 -0.03
N VAL A 72 -5.66 -2.94 -1.05
CA VAL A 72 -4.79 -1.81 -1.39
C VAL A 72 -5.17 -0.61 -0.52
N VAL A 73 -4.34 -0.27 0.47
CA VAL A 73 -4.61 0.84 1.39
C VAL A 73 -4.04 2.19 0.96
N ALA A 74 -3.02 2.16 0.10
CA ALA A 74 -2.43 3.35 -0.50
C ALA A 74 -1.86 3.02 -1.87
N ARG A 75 -2.28 3.73 -2.91
CA ARG A 75 -1.78 3.55 -4.27
C ARG A 75 -0.49 4.34 -4.48
N GLY A 76 0.40 3.78 -5.31
CA GLY A 76 1.57 4.52 -5.79
C GLY A 76 1.15 5.64 -6.74
N GLY A 77 1.98 6.67 -6.85
CA GLY A 77 1.76 7.74 -7.81
C GLY A 77 1.91 7.24 -9.25
N SER A 78 1.32 7.99 -10.18
CA SER A 78 1.50 7.78 -11.62
C SER A 78 2.90 8.22 -12.07
N GLY A 79 3.46 7.49 -13.03
CA GLY A 79 4.73 7.87 -13.67
C GLY A 79 4.57 9.17 -14.47
N GLY A 80 5.66 9.94 -14.55
CA GLY A 80 5.71 11.14 -15.37
C GLY A 80 5.68 10.83 -16.87
N TRP A 81 5.38 11.84 -17.68
CA TRP A 81 5.39 11.73 -19.13
C TRP A 81 6.66 12.35 -19.70
N GLY A 82 7.43 11.56 -20.44
CA GLY A 82 8.60 12.05 -21.19
C GLY A 82 8.20 12.90 -22.39
N ASN A 83 9.16 13.59 -22.99
CA ASN A 83 8.94 14.48 -24.13
C ASN A 83 8.28 13.79 -25.34
N GLN A 84 8.57 12.50 -25.58
CA GLN A 84 7.97 11.73 -26.67
C GLN A 84 6.44 11.68 -26.59
N HIS A 85 5.86 11.71 -25.38
CA HIS A 85 4.42 11.74 -25.19
C HIS A 85 3.77 13.02 -25.75
N PHE A 86 4.52 14.12 -25.83
CA PHE A 86 4.03 15.42 -26.29
C PHE A 86 4.36 15.70 -27.76
N ALA A 87 4.98 14.74 -28.46
CA ALA A 87 5.36 14.91 -29.85
C ALA A 87 4.10 14.90 -30.74
N SER A 88 3.94 15.92 -31.57
CA SER A 88 2.84 16.04 -32.54
C SER A 88 3.34 16.55 -33.88
N SER A 89 2.48 16.54 -34.91
CA SER A 89 2.83 17.01 -36.26
C SER A 89 3.36 18.45 -36.29
N VAL A 90 2.84 19.30 -35.39
CA VAL A 90 3.23 20.70 -35.18
C VAL A 90 4.31 20.88 -34.11
N ASN A 91 4.45 19.96 -33.16
CA ASN A 91 5.48 20.01 -32.11
C ASN A 91 6.37 18.76 -32.15
N ARG A 92 7.28 18.71 -33.12
CA ARG A 92 8.10 17.51 -33.39
C ARG A 92 9.22 17.27 -32.38
N VAL A 93 9.72 18.32 -31.72
CA VAL A 93 10.82 18.22 -30.74
C VAL A 93 10.42 18.90 -29.42
N PRO A 94 9.50 18.29 -28.63
CA PRO A 94 9.13 18.84 -27.33
C PRO A 94 10.35 18.87 -26.39
N ARG A 95 10.53 20.00 -25.70
CA ARG A 95 11.60 20.21 -24.70
C ARG A 95 11.11 20.16 -23.26
N HIS A 96 9.88 19.68 -23.04
CA HIS A 96 9.29 19.55 -21.71
C HIS A 96 8.89 18.10 -21.43
N ALA A 97 8.78 17.79 -20.14
CA ALA A 97 8.31 16.54 -19.60
C ALA A 97 7.49 16.84 -18.34
N ASN A 98 6.52 15.98 -18.04
CA ASN A 98 5.73 16.10 -16.82
C ASN A 98 6.30 15.19 -15.73
N PRO A 99 6.46 15.68 -14.50
CA PRO A 99 6.88 14.83 -13.38
C PRO A 99 5.81 13.78 -13.06
N GLY A 100 6.21 12.72 -12.37
CA GLY A 100 5.27 11.77 -11.79
C GLY A 100 4.46 12.41 -10.65
N THR A 101 3.32 11.80 -10.33
CA THR A 101 2.51 12.26 -9.19
C THR A 101 2.99 11.61 -7.89
N ALA A 102 2.68 12.25 -6.76
CA ALA A 102 2.95 11.67 -5.45
C ALA A 102 2.07 10.42 -5.22
N GLY A 103 2.62 9.44 -4.52
CA GLY A 103 1.81 8.32 -4.03
C GLY A 103 0.86 8.78 -2.92
N GLU A 104 -0.20 8.01 -2.74
CA GLU A 104 -1.15 8.25 -1.66
C GLU A 104 -0.46 8.07 -0.31
N PHE A 105 -0.73 9.01 0.59
CA PHE A 105 -0.40 8.89 2.01
C PHE A 105 -1.69 8.68 2.78
N LYS A 106 -1.74 7.61 3.59
CA LYS A 106 -2.90 7.31 4.42
C LYS A 106 -2.46 6.84 5.80
N LYS A 107 -3.09 7.37 6.83
CA LYS A 107 -2.99 6.85 8.20
C LYS A 107 -4.14 5.87 8.39
N ILE A 108 -3.83 4.67 8.83
CA ILE A 108 -4.81 3.61 9.04
C ILE A 108 -4.77 3.13 10.48
N GLN A 109 -5.90 2.67 10.96
CA GLN A 109 -6.05 1.98 12.23
C GLN A 109 -6.38 0.52 11.94
N LEU A 110 -5.67 -0.38 12.62
CA LEU A 110 -5.87 -1.82 12.53
C LEU A 110 -6.45 -2.32 13.85
N GLU A 111 -7.51 -3.09 13.76
CA GLU A 111 -8.19 -3.66 14.92
C GLU A 111 -8.41 -5.16 14.67
N LEU A 112 -7.91 -6.00 15.57
CA LEU A 112 -8.10 -7.43 15.47
C LEU A 112 -9.37 -7.82 16.22
N LYS A 113 -10.34 -8.43 15.52
CA LYS A 113 -11.48 -9.07 16.17
C LYS A 113 -11.01 -10.36 16.83
N VAL A 114 -10.62 -10.27 18.10
CA VAL A 114 -10.23 -11.44 18.89
C VAL A 114 -11.50 -12.12 19.40
N LEU A 115 -11.78 -13.32 18.90
CA LEU A 115 -12.61 -14.30 19.60
C LEU A 115 -11.64 -15.04 20.52
N ALA A 116 -11.61 -14.67 21.81
CA ALA A 116 -10.66 -15.13 22.82
C ALA A 116 -10.00 -16.51 22.57
N ASP A 117 -8.71 -16.52 22.24
CA ASP A 117 -7.91 -17.76 22.13
C ASP A 117 -7.47 -18.30 23.51
N VAL A 118 -7.56 -17.49 24.57
CA VAL A 118 -7.11 -17.85 25.92
C VAL A 118 -8.29 -17.81 26.89
N GLY A 119 -8.83 -18.98 27.20
CA GLY A 119 -9.66 -19.19 28.39
C GLY A 119 -8.75 -19.44 29.59
N LEU A 120 -8.82 -18.61 30.63
CA LEU A 120 -8.24 -18.93 31.93
C LEU A 120 -9.03 -20.10 32.52
N VAL A 121 -8.49 -21.31 32.38
CA VAL A 121 -9.03 -22.50 33.05
C VAL A 121 -8.39 -22.59 34.44
N GLY A 122 -9.13 -22.15 35.46
CA GLY A 122 -8.83 -22.43 36.86
C GLY A 122 -9.70 -23.58 37.36
N PHE A 123 -9.12 -24.56 38.05
CA PHE A 123 -9.90 -25.55 38.79
C PHE A 123 -10.67 -24.86 39.94
N PRO A 124 -11.87 -25.37 40.31
CA PRO A 124 -12.87 -24.69 41.14
C PRO A 124 -12.42 -24.32 42.55
#